data_AF-A0A2V2RPN5-F1
#
_entry.id   AF-A0A2V2RPN5-F1
#
_cell.length_a   1.000
_cell.length_b   1.000
_cell.length_c   1.000
_cell.angle_alpha   90.00
_cell.angle_beta   90.00
_cell.angle_gamma   90.00
#
_symmetry.space_group_name_H-M   'P 1'
#
loop_
_entity.id
_entity.type
_entity.pdbx_description
1 polymer ?
#
loop_
_entity_poly.entity_id
_entity_poly.type
_entity_poly.pdbx_seq_one_letter_code
_entity_poly.pdbx_strand_id
1 'polypeptide(L)'
;MSKSLSPIFILISIILLAFGFTANAATDAHVLLISVDGLHQSDVGWYVKNYPQSTIATIVKRGIQYTNALTPFPSDSFPGLIAQVTGGNPLSTGIFYDASHNRALLVPGTSQCAGVKKGTDVLYDESIDKNTDRLDAGQGIYKPSDPESILKMTGDPATLIDQTLLPVDPKKCQPVFPHSY
;
A
#
# COMPACT_ATOMS: atom_id res chain seq x y z
N MET A 1 -4.26 60.98 -32.81
CA MET A 1 -4.02 59.57 -32.47
C MET A 1 -3.21 59.50 -31.18
N SER A 2 -3.57 58.57 -30.29
CA SER A 2 -2.96 58.22 -29.00
C SER A 2 -3.12 59.19 -27.82
N LYS A 3 -4.16 58.95 -26.99
CA LYS A 3 -4.13 59.24 -25.55
C LYS A 3 -4.03 57.91 -24.82
N SER A 4 -2.92 57.72 -24.12
CA SER A 4 -2.65 56.59 -23.23
C SER A 4 -3.63 56.62 -22.05
N LEU A 5 -4.41 55.56 -21.86
CA LEU A 5 -5.15 55.29 -20.61
C LEU A 5 -4.38 54.24 -19.80
N SER A 6 -3.91 54.63 -18.63
CA SER A 6 -3.43 53.71 -17.59
C SER A 6 -4.61 52.95 -16.98
N PRO A 7 -4.53 51.62 -16.76
CA PRO A 7 -5.56 50.89 -16.04
C PRO A 7 -5.40 51.10 -14.53
N ILE A 8 -6.47 51.59 -13.91
CA ILE A 8 -6.65 51.62 -12.46
C ILE A 8 -6.95 50.19 -11.99
N PHE A 9 -6.06 49.60 -11.21
CA PHE A 9 -6.34 48.35 -10.50
C PHE A 9 -7.23 48.63 -9.30
N ILE A 10 -8.49 48.22 -9.37
CA ILE A 10 -9.40 48.20 -8.21
C ILE A 10 -9.14 46.89 -7.45
N LEU A 11 -8.49 46.97 -6.29
CA LEU A 11 -8.44 45.87 -5.33
C LEU A 11 -9.83 45.74 -4.67
N ILE A 12 -10.57 44.69 -5.03
CA ILE A 12 -11.76 44.29 -4.28
C ILE A 12 -11.29 43.43 -3.11
N SER A 13 -11.25 44.01 -1.91
CA SER A 13 -11.12 43.24 -0.67
C SER A 13 -12.46 42.57 -0.36
N ILE A 14 -12.57 41.27 -0.62
CA ILE A 14 -13.67 40.45 -0.13
C ILE A 14 -13.41 40.16 1.35
N ILE A 15 -14.16 40.83 2.22
CA ILE A 15 -14.26 40.47 3.63
C ILE A 15 -14.97 39.13 3.70
N LEU A 16 -14.23 38.05 3.98
CA LEU A 16 -14.83 36.77 4.37
C LEU A 16 -15.44 36.94 5.77
N LEU A 17 -16.76 37.06 5.84
CA LEU A 17 -17.51 36.71 7.04
C LEU A 17 -17.34 35.21 7.26
N ALA A 18 -16.52 34.85 8.26
CA ALA A 18 -16.40 33.48 8.75
C ALA A 18 -17.73 33.06 9.37
N PHE A 19 -18.61 32.47 8.57
CA PHE A 19 -19.63 31.57 9.10
C PHE A 19 -18.87 30.35 9.64
N GLY A 20 -18.74 30.28 10.96
CA GLY A 20 -18.25 29.10 11.65
C GLY A 20 -19.19 27.94 11.35
N PHE A 21 -18.86 27.14 10.34
CA PHE A 21 -19.36 25.77 10.27
C PHE A 21 -18.72 25.02 11.42
N THR A 22 -19.43 24.92 12.55
CA THR A 22 -19.17 23.83 13.49
C THR A 22 -19.56 22.56 12.76
N ALA A 23 -18.60 21.92 12.09
CA ALA A 23 -18.74 20.53 11.71
C ALA A 23 -18.94 19.76 13.02
N ASN A 24 -20.20 19.45 13.32
CA ASN A 24 -20.52 18.50 14.36
C ASN A 24 -19.91 17.18 13.88
N ALA A 25 -18.71 16.86 14.37
CA ALA A 25 -18.04 15.62 14.03
C ALA A 25 -19.01 14.50 14.41
N ALA A 26 -19.61 13.87 13.40
CA ALA A 26 -20.50 12.75 13.61
C ALA A 26 -19.70 11.71 14.39
N THR A 27 -20.19 11.35 15.57
CA THR A 27 -19.42 10.69 16.62
C THR A 27 -19.05 9.24 16.31
N ASP A 28 -19.41 8.70 15.15
CA ASP A 28 -19.06 7.34 14.68
C ASP A 28 -18.76 7.31 13.16
N ALA A 29 -17.98 8.29 12.66
CA ALA A 29 -17.51 8.25 11.27
C ALA A 29 -16.29 7.33 11.16
N HIS A 30 -16.50 6.09 10.71
CA HIS A 30 -15.42 5.16 10.38
C HIS A 30 -15.11 5.21 8.87
N VAL A 31 -13.81 5.17 8.54
CA VAL A 31 -13.34 5.02 7.15
C VAL A 31 -12.82 3.59 7.00
N LEU A 32 -13.36 2.87 6.01
CA LEU A 32 -12.90 1.54 5.63
C LEU A 32 -12.35 1.60 4.20
N LEU A 33 -11.07 1.24 4.04
CA LEU A 33 -10.44 1.00 2.75
C LEU A 33 -10.44 -0.51 2.47
N ILE A 34 -11.02 -0.93 1.34
CA ILE A 34 -11.00 -2.32 0.87
C ILE A 34 -10.23 -2.34 -0.45
N SER A 35 -9.04 -2.95 -0.43
CA SER A 35 -8.29 -3.28 -1.64
C SER A 35 -8.52 -4.75 -1.98
N VAL A 36 -9.00 -5.04 -3.18
CA VAL A 36 -9.18 -6.40 -3.67
C VAL A 36 -8.14 -6.66 -4.75
N ASP A 37 -7.22 -7.56 -4.47
CA ASP A 37 -6.15 -7.91 -5.41
C ASP A 37 -6.74 -8.48 -6.73
N GLY A 38 -6.20 -8.03 -7.86
CA GLY A 38 -6.58 -8.51 -9.20
C GLY A 38 -8.01 -8.18 -9.65
N LEU A 39 -8.76 -7.32 -8.95
CA LEU A 39 -10.15 -7.01 -9.31
C LEU A 39 -10.24 -6.02 -10.48
N HIS A 40 -10.57 -6.52 -11.67
CA HIS A 40 -10.76 -5.68 -12.85
C HIS A 40 -12.14 -5.03 -12.87
N GLN A 41 -12.26 -3.90 -13.56
CA GLN A 41 -13.55 -3.25 -13.79
C GLN A 41 -14.57 -4.15 -14.50
N SER A 42 -14.11 -5.00 -15.42
CA SER A 42 -14.96 -6.00 -16.10
C SER A 42 -15.56 -7.00 -15.13
N ASP A 43 -14.82 -7.36 -14.08
CA ASP A 43 -15.25 -8.33 -13.07
C ASP A 43 -16.39 -7.75 -12.23
N VAL A 44 -16.27 -6.47 -11.83
CA VAL A 44 -17.35 -5.74 -11.16
C VAL A 44 -18.59 -5.65 -12.05
N GLY A 45 -18.41 -5.30 -13.33
CA GLY A 45 -19.52 -5.21 -14.28
C GLY A 45 -20.25 -6.55 -14.47
N TRP A 46 -19.48 -7.64 -14.63
CA TRP A 46 -20.04 -8.99 -14.72
C TRP A 46 -20.76 -9.39 -13.42
N TYR A 47 -20.15 -9.14 -12.26
CA TYR A 47 -20.70 -9.56 -10.97
C TYR A 47 -22.00 -8.83 -10.64
N VAL A 48 -22.07 -7.52 -10.85
CA VAL A 48 -23.29 -6.73 -10.62
C VAL A 48 -24.43 -7.18 -11.55
N LYS A 49 -24.12 -7.52 -12.80
CA LYS A 49 -25.11 -8.01 -13.76
C LYS A 49 -25.72 -9.35 -13.33
N ASN A 50 -24.90 -10.29 -12.86
CA ASN A 50 -25.34 -11.64 -12.51
C ASN A 50 -25.89 -11.75 -11.07
N TYR A 51 -25.46 -10.85 -10.17
CA TYR A 51 -25.86 -10.84 -8.76
C TYR A 51 -26.40 -9.45 -8.36
N PRO A 52 -27.54 -9.00 -8.91
CA PRO A 52 -28.04 -7.62 -8.77
C PRO A 52 -28.50 -7.25 -7.35
N GLN A 53 -28.65 -8.24 -6.47
CA GLN A 53 -29.01 -8.11 -5.06
C GLN A 53 -27.80 -8.25 -4.11
N SER A 54 -26.59 -8.43 -4.64
CA SER A 54 -25.37 -8.55 -3.82
C SER A 54 -25.00 -7.25 -3.11
N THR A 55 -24.15 -7.37 -2.09
CA THR A 55 -23.56 -6.21 -1.39
C THR A 55 -22.76 -5.32 -2.35
N ILE A 56 -21.97 -5.91 -3.25
CA ILE A 56 -21.22 -5.16 -4.27
C ILE A 56 -22.17 -4.37 -5.17
N ALA A 57 -23.26 -4.98 -5.66
CA ALA A 57 -24.26 -4.28 -6.45
C ALA A 57 -24.93 -3.13 -5.68
N THR A 58 -25.14 -3.31 -4.38
CA THR A 58 -25.69 -2.25 -3.50
C THR A 58 -24.71 -1.09 -3.35
N ILE A 59 -23.41 -1.36 -3.14
CA ILE A 59 -22.36 -0.35 -3.06
C ILE A 59 -22.25 0.43 -4.38
N VAL A 60 -22.18 -0.29 -5.50
CA VAL A 60 -22.14 0.27 -6.87
C VAL A 60 -23.32 1.20 -7.16
N LYS A 61 -24.54 0.84 -6.73
CA LYS A 61 -25.76 1.63 -6.94
C LYS A 61 -25.87 2.86 -6.04
N ARG A 62 -25.31 2.80 -4.83
CA ARG A 62 -25.45 3.85 -3.81
C ARG A 62 -24.23 4.76 -3.68
N GLY A 63 -23.07 4.32 -4.18
CA GLY A 63 -21.80 5.03 -4.11
C GLY A 63 -21.44 5.71 -5.43
N ILE A 64 -20.21 6.23 -5.47
CA ILE A 64 -19.60 6.81 -6.66
C ILE A 64 -18.60 5.80 -7.20
N GLN A 65 -18.61 5.60 -8.52
CA GLN A 65 -17.66 4.72 -9.21
C GLN A 65 -16.75 5.52 -10.13
N TYR A 66 -15.46 5.22 -10.07
CA TYR A 66 -14.45 5.76 -10.97
C TYR A 66 -14.03 4.67 -11.94
N THR A 67 -14.56 4.73 -13.17
CA THR A 67 -14.44 3.63 -14.15
C THR A 67 -13.24 3.76 -15.11
N ASN A 68 -12.29 4.62 -14.77
CA ASN A 68 -11.04 4.84 -15.52
C ASN A 68 -9.89 5.05 -14.53
N ALA A 69 -9.98 4.46 -13.34
CA ALA A 69 -8.89 4.45 -12.39
C ALA A 69 -7.79 3.50 -12.90
N LEU A 70 -6.55 3.92 -12.77
CA LEU A 70 -5.37 3.14 -13.16
C LEU A 70 -4.52 2.88 -11.93
N THR A 71 -4.04 1.65 -11.81
CA THR A 71 -2.97 1.30 -10.88
C THR A 71 -1.66 1.94 -11.34
N PRO A 72 -0.68 2.11 -10.44
CA PRO A 72 0.67 2.46 -10.85
C PRO A 72 1.22 1.46 -11.88
N PHE A 73 2.18 1.91 -12.70
CA PHE A 73 3.00 1.00 -13.49
C PHE A 73 4.37 0.84 -12.78
N PRO A 74 4.82 -0.39 -12.49
CA PRO A 74 4.17 -1.67 -12.79
C PRO A 74 2.92 -1.94 -11.95
N SER A 75 1.93 -2.62 -12.54
CA SER A 75 0.64 -2.93 -11.89
C SER A 75 0.72 -4.20 -11.05
N ASP A 76 1.60 -4.16 -10.06
CA ASP A 76 1.84 -5.22 -9.08
C ASP A 76 1.15 -4.89 -7.73
N SER A 77 0.89 -5.90 -6.90
CA SER A 77 0.20 -5.75 -5.62
C SER A 77 0.97 -4.84 -4.66
N PHE A 78 2.30 -4.91 -4.65
CA PHE A 78 3.16 -4.12 -3.76
C PHE A 78 3.05 -2.61 -4.03
N PRO A 79 3.36 -2.11 -5.25
CA PRO A 79 3.18 -0.69 -5.56
C PRO A 79 1.70 -0.27 -5.56
N GLY A 80 0.78 -1.17 -5.91
CA GLY A 80 -0.66 -0.92 -5.93
C GLY A 80 -1.22 -0.58 -4.54
N LEU A 81 -0.86 -1.35 -3.51
CA LEU A 81 -1.29 -1.09 -2.14
C LEU A 81 -0.68 0.20 -1.59
N ILE A 82 0.62 0.41 -1.80
CA ILE A 82 1.33 1.61 -1.34
C ILE A 82 0.72 2.88 -1.95
N ALA A 83 0.34 2.85 -3.22
CA ALA A 83 -0.28 4.00 -3.87
C ALA A 83 -1.62 4.40 -3.25
N GLN A 84 -2.44 3.44 -2.83
CA GLN A 84 -3.73 3.72 -2.18
C GLN A 84 -3.56 4.42 -0.83
N VAL A 85 -2.53 4.08 -0.06
CA VAL A 85 -2.34 4.60 1.31
C VAL A 85 -1.44 5.83 1.38
N THR A 86 -0.58 6.04 0.38
CA THR A 86 0.34 7.20 0.33
C THR A 86 -0.04 8.25 -0.71
N GLY A 87 -0.84 7.89 -1.72
CA GLY A 87 -1.05 8.71 -2.91
C GLY A 87 0.17 8.77 -3.86
N GLY A 88 1.26 8.06 -3.54
CA GLY A 88 2.49 8.03 -4.33
C GLY A 88 2.50 6.92 -5.38
N ASN A 89 3.36 7.06 -6.39
CA ASN A 89 3.69 6.00 -7.35
C ASN A 89 5.13 5.50 -7.10
N PRO A 90 5.58 4.42 -7.79
CA PRO A 90 6.92 3.86 -7.61
C PRO A 90 8.07 4.88 -7.73
N LEU A 91 7.93 5.89 -8.58
CA LEU A 91 8.93 6.96 -8.72
C LEU A 91 9.08 7.78 -7.43
N SER A 92 7.96 8.08 -6.76
CA SER A 92 7.96 8.86 -5.52
C SER A 92 8.20 8.03 -4.25
N THR A 93 7.76 6.77 -4.24
CA THR A 93 7.84 5.89 -3.06
C THR A 93 9.11 5.06 -3.04
N GLY A 94 9.73 4.85 -4.20
CA GLY A 94 10.85 3.91 -4.38
C GLY A 94 10.44 2.44 -4.37
N ILE A 95 9.14 2.13 -4.21
CA ILE A 95 8.62 0.76 -4.11
C ILE A 95 8.09 0.33 -5.47
N PHE A 96 8.83 -0.57 -6.14
CA PHE A 96 8.48 -1.11 -7.45
C PHE A 96 7.97 -2.55 -7.38
N TYR A 97 8.62 -3.38 -6.57
CA TYR A 97 8.33 -4.80 -6.38
C TYR A 97 8.74 -5.20 -4.95
N ASP A 98 8.15 -6.28 -4.46
CA ASP A 98 8.55 -7.03 -3.26
C ASP A 98 9.89 -7.77 -3.46
N ALA A 99 10.19 -8.20 -4.69
CA ALA A 99 11.46 -8.77 -5.10
C ALA A 99 12.30 -7.78 -5.93
N SER A 100 13.48 -7.41 -5.44
CA SER A 100 14.38 -6.47 -6.12
C SER A 100 15.86 -6.82 -5.94
N HIS A 101 16.74 -6.17 -6.71
CA HIS A 101 18.19 -6.34 -6.56
C HIS A 101 18.83 -5.09 -5.96
N ASN A 102 19.52 -5.24 -4.83
CA ASN A 102 20.21 -4.13 -4.15
C ASN A 102 21.73 -4.31 -4.19
N ARG A 103 22.40 -3.37 -4.87
CA ARG A 103 23.86 -3.35 -5.05
C ARG A 103 24.65 -2.93 -3.80
N ALA A 104 23.97 -2.45 -2.77
CA ALA A 104 24.57 -1.94 -1.53
C ALA A 104 24.50 -2.93 -0.37
N LEU A 105 23.60 -3.92 -0.42
CA LEU A 105 23.43 -4.92 0.63
C LEU A 105 24.27 -6.18 0.38
N LEU A 106 24.43 -6.98 1.43
CA LEU A 106 25.12 -8.28 1.42
C LEU A 106 24.11 -9.41 1.40
N VAL A 107 24.51 -10.56 0.87
CA VAL A 107 23.66 -11.75 0.77
C VAL A 107 23.17 -12.23 2.15
N PRO A 108 21.98 -12.86 2.22
CA PRO A 108 21.48 -13.45 3.46
C PRO A 108 22.48 -14.41 4.12
N GLY A 109 22.44 -14.48 5.45
CA GLY A 109 23.37 -15.29 6.26
C GLY A 109 24.80 -14.74 6.40
N THR A 110 25.12 -13.57 5.83
CA THR A 110 26.45 -12.94 6.04
C THR A 110 26.66 -12.54 7.50
N SER A 111 27.59 -13.20 8.19
CA SER A 111 27.93 -12.94 9.60
C SER A 111 29.24 -12.16 9.79
N GLN A 112 30.11 -12.12 8.78
CA GLN A 112 31.36 -11.37 8.77
C GLN A 112 31.38 -10.41 7.58
N CYS A 113 30.94 -9.16 7.79
CA CYS A 113 30.64 -8.24 6.69
C CYS A 113 31.86 -7.54 6.07
N ALA A 114 33.01 -7.52 6.76
CA ALA A 114 34.21 -6.85 6.27
C ALA A 114 34.76 -7.54 5.01
N GLY A 115 34.92 -6.77 3.92
CA GLY A 115 35.48 -7.28 2.66
C GLY A 115 34.53 -8.13 1.81
N VAL A 116 33.29 -8.35 2.25
CA VAL A 116 32.29 -9.11 1.47
C VAL A 116 31.82 -8.28 0.28
N LYS A 117 31.70 -8.93 -0.88
CA LYS A 117 31.17 -8.30 -2.11
C LYS A 117 29.69 -7.97 -1.92
N LYS A 118 29.31 -6.73 -2.26
CA LYS A 118 27.93 -6.25 -2.22
C LYS A 118 27.17 -6.63 -3.49
N GLY A 119 25.84 -6.65 -3.38
CA GLY A 119 24.92 -7.07 -4.43
C GLY A 119 24.20 -8.33 -4.03
N THR A 120 22.91 -8.21 -3.72
CA THR A 120 22.03 -9.33 -3.40
C THR A 120 20.63 -9.04 -3.88
N ASP A 121 19.87 -10.11 -4.07
CA ASP A 121 18.43 -10.01 -4.16
C ASP A 121 17.86 -9.69 -2.76
N VAL A 122 16.79 -8.92 -2.76
CA VAL A 122 16.02 -8.47 -1.61
C VAL A 122 14.61 -8.95 -1.86
N LEU A 123 14.16 -9.91 -1.04
CA LEU A 123 12.86 -10.55 -1.16
C LEU A 123 12.02 -10.14 0.05
N TYR A 124 10.90 -9.48 -0.19
CA TYR A 124 9.91 -9.08 0.81
C TYR A 124 8.53 -9.65 0.47
N ASP A 125 8.52 -10.93 0.07
CA ASP A 125 7.37 -11.75 -0.28
C ASP A 125 7.23 -12.94 0.69
N GLU A 126 6.36 -13.90 0.40
CA GLU A 126 6.15 -15.09 1.26
C GLU A 126 7.39 -15.98 1.40
N SER A 127 8.41 -15.84 0.53
CA SER A 127 9.60 -16.69 0.57
C SER A 127 10.48 -16.46 1.80
N ILE A 128 10.27 -15.35 2.53
CA ILE A 128 10.95 -15.04 3.79
C ILE A 128 10.13 -15.43 5.03
N ASP A 129 9.00 -16.11 4.86
CA ASP A 129 8.22 -16.66 5.99
C ASP A 129 8.99 -17.77 6.71
N LYS A 130 8.79 -17.89 8.03
CA LYS A 130 9.29 -19.03 8.81
C LYS A 130 8.79 -20.38 8.32
N ASN A 131 7.64 -20.41 7.64
CA ASN A 131 7.11 -21.60 7.00
C ASN A 131 6.27 -21.22 5.77
N THR A 132 6.86 -21.37 4.60
CA THR A 132 6.26 -21.06 3.29
C THR A 132 5.10 -22.00 2.91
N ASP A 133 4.95 -23.15 3.57
CA ASP A 133 3.86 -24.10 3.31
C ASP A 133 2.56 -23.73 4.04
N ARG A 134 2.54 -22.60 4.76
CA ARG A 134 1.39 -22.17 5.56
C ARG A 134 1.02 -20.72 5.28
N LEU A 135 -0.28 -20.48 5.11
CA LEU A 135 -0.84 -19.13 4.96
C LEU A 135 -0.65 -18.22 6.18
N ASP A 136 -0.28 -18.78 7.34
CA ASP A 136 -0.04 -18.03 8.57
C ASP A 136 1.46 -17.83 8.87
N ALA A 137 2.32 -17.98 7.85
CA ALA A 137 3.78 -17.85 7.94
C ALA A 137 4.41 -18.73 9.02
N GLY A 138 3.76 -19.84 9.39
CA GLY A 138 4.22 -20.78 10.41
C GLY A 138 3.66 -20.57 11.82
N GLN A 139 2.68 -19.68 12.03
CA GLN A 139 2.06 -19.52 13.36
C GLN A 139 1.29 -20.76 13.83
N GLY A 140 0.80 -21.60 12.92
CA GLY A 140 -0.02 -22.77 13.28
C GLY A 140 -1.42 -22.41 13.77
N ILE A 141 -1.90 -21.21 13.47
CA ILE A 141 -3.21 -20.68 13.89
C ILE A 141 -4.26 -20.92 12.82
N TYR A 142 -3.94 -20.65 11.55
CA TYR A 142 -4.90 -20.69 10.46
C TYR A 142 -5.38 -22.13 10.21
N LYS A 143 -6.70 -22.26 10.10
CA LYS A 143 -7.41 -23.50 9.80
C LYS A 143 -8.43 -23.24 8.69
N PRO A 144 -8.36 -23.92 7.53
CA PRO A 144 -9.36 -23.75 6.47
C PRO A 144 -10.80 -24.01 6.91
N SER A 145 -11.01 -24.88 7.90
CA SER A 145 -12.33 -25.19 8.46
C SER A 145 -12.86 -24.13 9.42
N ASP A 146 -12.00 -23.22 9.87
CA ASP A 146 -12.34 -22.11 10.77
C ASP A 146 -11.67 -20.83 10.24
N PRO A 147 -12.21 -20.20 9.19
CA PRO A 147 -11.60 -19.02 8.59
C PRO A 147 -11.42 -17.85 9.58
N GLU A 148 -12.24 -17.77 10.63
CA GLU A 148 -12.11 -16.75 11.69
C GLU A 148 -10.84 -16.93 12.54
N SER A 149 -10.18 -18.10 12.47
CA SER A 149 -8.86 -18.30 13.07
C SER A 149 -7.83 -17.28 12.61
N ILE A 150 -7.97 -16.72 11.39
CA ILE A 150 -7.09 -15.66 10.88
C ILE A 150 -7.08 -14.42 11.80
N LEU A 151 -8.19 -14.11 12.46
CA LEU A 151 -8.31 -12.96 13.36
C LEU A 151 -7.48 -13.11 14.64
N LYS A 152 -6.97 -14.32 14.90
CA LYS A 152 -6.12 -14.62 16.07
C LYS A 152 -4.62 -14.55 15.73
N MET A 153 -4.27 -14.27 14.48
CA MET A 153 -2.87 -14.08 14.09
C MET A 153 -2.26 -12.87 14.81
N THR A 154 -0.94 -12.91 15.01
CA THR A 154 -0.20 -11.80 15.61
C THR A 154 -0.41 -10.48 14.85
N GLY A 155 -0.53 -9.38 15.61
CA GLY A 155 -0.47 -8.02 15.07
C GLY A 155 0.98 -7.53 14.83
N ASP A 156 1.98 -8.34 15.17
CA ASP A 156 3.41 -8.07 14.94
C ASP A 156 3.97 -9.06 13.88
N PRO A 157 3.74 -8.80 12.58
CA PRO A 157 4.13 -9.72 11.51
C PRO A 157 5.64 -9.87 11.37
N ALA A 158 6.45 -8.96 11.89
CA ALA A 158 7.91 -9.08 11.85
C ALA A 158 8.41 -10.32 12.62
N THR A 159 7.63 -10.81 13.59
CA THR A 159 7.91 -12.05 14.31
C THR A 159 7.75 -13.32 13.46
N LEU A 160 7.19 -13.21 12.25
CA LEU A 160 6.91 -14.34 11.36
C LEU A 160 7.96 -14.51 10.26
N ILE A 161 8.87 -13.55 10.14
CA ILE A 161 9.94 -13.54 9.14
C ILE A 161 11.10 -14.42 9.62
N ASP A 162 11.63 -15.25 8.73
CA ASP A 162 12.93 -15.88 8.90
C ASP A 162 14.04 -14.87 8.57
N GLN A 163 14.66 -14.34 9.62
CA GLN A 163 15.71 -13.32 9.50
C GLN A 163 16.97 -13.83 8.79
N THR A 164 17.17 -15.15 8.70
CA THR A 164 18.33 -15.72 8.01
C THR A 164 18.22 -15.56 6.49
N LEU A 165 17.02 -15.33 5.97
CA LEU A 165 16.71 -15.12 4.56
C LEU A 165 16.74 -13.63 4.16
N LEU A 166 16.86 -12.73 5.13
CA LEU A 166 16.92 -11.29 4.87
C LEU A 166 18.33 -10.86 4.41
N PRO A 167 18.43 -9.85 3.53
CA PRO A 167 19.71 -9.27 3.14
C PRO A 167 20.37 -8.57 4.35
N VAL A 168 21.69 -8.39 4.33
CA VAL A 168 22.46 -7.86 5.47
C VAL A 168 23.00 -6.46 5.17
N ASP A 169 22.84 -5.52 6.11
CA ASP A 169 23.44 -4.19 6.07
C ASP A 169 24.96 -4.30 6.29
N PRO A 170 25.82 -3.90 5.34
CA PRO A 170 27.27 -4.01 5.49
C PRO A 170 27.86 -3.14 6.61
N LYS A 171 27.17 -2.09 7.05
CA LYS A 171 27.63 -1.18 8.12
C LYS A 171 27.32 -1.74 9.50
N LYS A 172 26.10 -2.24 9.70
CA LYS A 172 25.64 -2.79 10.98
C LYS A 172 25.95 -4.27 11.13
N CYS A 173 26.18 -4.96 10.03
CA CYS A 173 26.28 -6.41 9.95
C CYS A 173 25.07 -7.11 10.57
N GLN A 174 23.87 -6.64 10.21
CA GLN A 174 22.58 -7.14 10.68
C GLN A 174 21.60 -7.29 9.52
N PRO A 175 20.63 -8.23 9.62
CA PRO A 175 19.52 -8.34 8.68
C PRO A 175 18.75 -7.03 8.48
N VAL A 176 18.32 -6.76 7.25
CA VAL A 176 17.50 -5.60 6.87
C VAL A 176 16.06 -6.04 6.68
N PHE A 177 15.23 -5.70 7.67
CA PHE A 177 13.80 -5.92 7.62
C PHE A 177 13.11 -5.00 6.61
N PRO A 178 11.91 -5.38 6.09
CA PRO A 178 11.16 -4.57 5.13
C PRO A 178 10.95 -3.11 5.57
N HIS A 179 10.65 -2.87 6.86
CA HIS A 179 10.43 -1.53 7.40
C HIS A 179 11.71 -0.70 7.61
N SER A 180 12.88 -1.33 7.49
CA SER A 180 14.20 -0.72 7.68
C SER A 180 14.98 -0.55 6.37
N TYR A 181 14.36 -0.91 5.23
CA TYR A 181 14.95 -0.84 3.90
C TYR A 181 15.01 0.60 3.36
#